data_AF-A0A837I3J9-F1
#
_entry.id   AF-A0A837I3J9-F1
#
_cell.length_a   1.000
_cell.length_b   1.000
_cell.length_c   1.000
_cell.angle_alpha   90.00
_cell.angle_beta   90.00
_cell.angle_gamma   90.00
#
_symmetry.space_group_name_H-M   'P 1'
#
loop_
_entity.id
_entity.type
_entity.pdbx_description
1 polymer ?
#
loop_
_entity_poly.entity_id
_entity_poly.type
_entity_poly.pdbx_seq_one_letter_code
_entity_poly.pdbx_strand_id
1 'polypeptide(L)'
;MAILKPVLIGGVTISRATLHNEDEIKRLGLKIGDTVIVGRAGDVIPDIVKVLKELRTGREKEFHFPKEFCGQKVVRSDGEAAHKVSYPEKCELVNRRRLYHFASKAVFNMNGVGPKIIDALLDNNLISDAADLFSLKEGDLLPLERFAEKSAQNVIASIQQSKAVNLYK
;
A
#
# COMPACT_ATOMS: atom_id res chain seq x y z
N MET A 1 -0.75 7.48 -8.61
CA MET A 1 -2.05 7.09 -9.19
C MET A 1 -2.73 8.32 -9.75
N ALA A 2 -3.42 8.19 -10.88
CA ALA A 2 -4.30 9.24 -11.39
C ALA A 2 -5.62 9.22 -10.63
N ILE A 3 -6.09 10.38 -10.19
CA ILE A 3 -7.44 10.58 -9.66
C ILE A 3 -8.26 11.18 -10.80
N LEU A 4 -9.31 10.47 -11.19
CA LEU A 4 -10.10 10.78 -12.37
C LEU A 4 -11.47 11.30 -11.97
N LYS A 5 -12.05 12.14 -12.83
CA LYS A 5 -13.50 12.32 -12.82
C LYS A 5 -14.15 10.95 -13.06
N PRO A 6 -15.12 10.51 -12.23
CA PRO A 6 -15.71 9.18 -12.35
C PRO A 6 -16.20 8.89 -13.77
N VAL A 7 -15.82 7.73 -14.31
CA VAL A 7 -16.19 7.27 -15.65
C VAL A 7 -16.64 5.81 -15.61
N LEU A 8 -17.66 5.46 -16.39
CA LEU A 8 -18.19 4.10 -16.46
C LEU A 8 -17.47 3.30 -17.55
N ILE A 9 -16.85 2.17 -17.20
CA ILE A 9 -16.18 1.26 -18.16
C ILE A 9 -16.54 -0.18 -17.80
N GLY A 10 -17.18 -0.90 -18.74
CA GLY A 10 -17.56 -2.30 -18.52
C GLY A 10 -18.45 -2.50 -17.29
N GLY A 11 -19.42 -1.61 -17.08
CA GLY A 11 -20.38 -1.68 -15.95
C GLY A 11 -19.83 -1.24 -14.59
N VAL A 12 -18.56 -0.83 -14.49
CA VAL A 12 -17.94 -0.39 -13.24
C VAL A 12 -17.51 1.07 -13.33
N THR A 13 -17.76 1.83 -12.26
CA THR A 13 -17.31 3.22 -12.14
C THR A 13 -15.86 3.27 -11.70
N ILE A 14 -15.00 3.85 -12.54
CA ILE A 14 -13.59 4.04 -12.29
C ILE A 14 -13.33 5.49 -11.91
N SER A 15 -12.68 5.70 -10.76
CA SER A 15 -12.23 7.02 -10.28
C SER A 15 -10.72 7.08 -10.03
N ARG A 16 -10.02 5.95 -10.16
CA ARG A 16 -8.58 5.83 -9.95
C ARG A 16 -7.99 4.91 -11.00
N ALA A 17 -6.85 5.30 -11.55
CA ALA A 17 -6.08 4.49 -12.47
C ALA A 17 -4.59 4.52 -12.09
N THR A 18 -3.89 3.40 -12.33
CA THR A 18 -2.45 3.36 -12.16
C THR A 18 -1.76 4.21 -13.24
N LEU A 19 -0.62 4.77 -12.87
CA LEU A 19 0.31 5.44 -13.79
C LEU A 19 1.63 4.67 -13.91
N HIS A 20 1.70 3.47 -13.31
CA HIS A 20 2.87 2.61 -13.22
C HIS A 20 4.08 3.25 -12.51
N ASN A 21 4.77 4.18 -13.16
CA ASN A 21 6.01 4.81 -12.70
C ASN A 21 6.23 6.16 -13.38
N GLU A 22 7.37 6.80 -13.11
CA GLU A 22 7.70 8.10 -13.71
C GLU A 22 7.93 8.02 -15.22
N ASP A 23 8.54 6.94 -15.70
CA ASP A 23 8.84 6.78 -17.13
C ASP A 23 7.56 6.74 -17.94
N GLU A 24 6.53 6.08 -17.43
CA GLU A 24 5.23 6.00 -18.07
C GLU A 24 4.52 7.36 -18.13
N ILE A 25 4.59 8.15 -17.05
CA ILE A 25 4.08 9.52 -17.02
C ILE A 25 4.79 10.38 -18.09
N LYS A 26 6.12 10.25 -18.19
CA LYS A 26 6.93 10.96 -19.20
C LYS A 26 6.62 10.48 -20.62
N ARG A 27 6.50 9.16 -20.85
CA ARG A 27 6.16 8.54 -22.14
C ARG A 27 4.81 9.01 -22.66
N LEU A 28 3.79 9.03 -21.79
CA LEU A 28 2.47 9.59 -22.11
C LEU A 28 2.52 11.11 -22.29
N GLY A 29 3.49 11.77 -21.66
CA GLY A 29 3.57 13.22 -21.54
C GLY A 29 2.42 13.78 -20.73
N LEU A 30 2.00 13.05 -19.69
CA LEU A 30 0.81 13.30 -18.90
C LEU A 30 0.99 14.51 -17.96
N LYS A 31 -0.04 15.33 -17.88
CA LYS A 31 -0.15 16.50 -17.01
C LYS A 31 -1.41 16.43 -16.16
N ILE A 32 -1.38 17.06 -15.00
CA ILE A 32 -2.55 17.21 -14.15
C ILE A 32 -3.54 18.13 -14.86
N GLY A 33 -4.76 17.64 -15.06
CA GLY A 33 -5.82 18.33 -15.81
C GLY A 33 -6.02 17.81 -17.24
N ASP A 34 -5.17 16.90 -17.73
CA ASP A 34 -5.35 16.29 -19.04
C ASP A 34 -6.64 15.48 -19.14
N THR A 35 -7.25 15.49 -20.34
CA THR A 35 -8.23 14.47 -20.74
C THR A 35 -7.49 13.23 -21.20
N VAL A 36 -7.91 12.06 -20.72
CA VAL A 36 -7.19 10.79 -20.90
C VAL A 36 -8.11 9.68 -21.37
N ILE A 37 -7.55 8.73 -22.11
CA ILE A 37 -8.17 7.43 -22.40
C ILE A 37 -7.75 6.46 -21.29
N VAL A 38 -8.74 5.91 -20.61
CA VAL A 38 -8.55 4.94 -19.52
C VAL A 38 -8.78 3.54 -20.08
N GLY A 39 -7.82 2.66 -19.84
CA GLY A 39 -7.89 1.24 -20.16
C GLY A 39 -8.24 0.40 -18.94
N ARG A 40 -8.56 -0.86 -19.18
CA ARG A 40 -8.74 -1.87 -18.13
C ARG A 40 -8.10 -3.17 -18.62
N ALA A 41 -6.91 -3.47 -18.14
CA ALA A 41 -6.22 -4.70 -18.50
C ALA A 41 -6.95 -5.91 -17.89
N GLY A 42 -7.41 -6.83 -18.74
CA GLY A 42 -8.04 -8.09 -18.34
C GLY A 42 -9.22 -7.94 -17.39
N ASP A 43 -9.99 -6.86 -17.51
CA ASP A 43 -11.11 -6.51 -16.62
C ASP A 43 -10.76 -6.32 -15.14
N VAL A 44 -9.51 -6.03 -14.74
CA VAL A 44 -9.18 -5.87 -13.31
C VAL A 44 -8.58 -4.52 -12.96
N ILE A 45 -7.48 -4.11 -13.60
CA ILE A 45 -6.69 -2.97 -13.15
C ILE A 45 -6.82 -1.81 -14.14
N PRO A 46 -7.43 -0.67 -13.74
CA PRO A 46 -7.50 0.50 -14.59
C PRO A 46 -6.14 1.20 -14.74
N ASP A 47 -5.79 1.57 -15.95
CA ASP A 47 -4.57 2.28 -16.33
C ASP A 47 -4.86 3.42 -17.32
N ILE A 48 -3.88 4.30 -17.53
CA ILE A 48 -3.99 5.36 -18.55
C ILE A 48 -3.31 4.91 -19.82
N VAL A 49 -4.07 4.76 -20.90
CA VAL A 49 -3.57 4.28 -22.20
C VAL A 49 -2.97 5.42 -23.02
N LYS A 50 -3.62 6.59 -23.00
CA LYS A 50 -3.22 7.74 -23.81
C LYS A 50 -3.74 9.06 -23.24
N VAL A 51 -2.99 10.13 -23.49
CA VAL A 51 -3.41 11.52 -23.24
C VAL A 51 -3.93 12.15 -24.54
N LEU A 52 -5.09 12.82 -24.47
CA LEU A 52 -5.65 13.59 -25.58
C LEU A 52 -5.10 15.02 -25.55
N LYS A 53 -3.88 15.19 -26.07
CA LYS A 53 -3.11 16.45 -26.01
C LYS A 53 -3.82 17.60 -26.75
N GLU A 54 -4.62 17.28 -27.75
CA GLU A 54 -5.44 18.18 -28.54
C GLU A 54 -6.56 18.86 -27.72
N LEU A 55 -6.94 18.27 -26.58
CA LEU A 55 -7.95 18.84 -25.68
C LEU A 55 -7.34 19.72 -24.58
N ARG A 56 -6.03 20.01 -24.66
CA ARG A 56 -5.36 20.88 -23.70
C ARG A 56 -5.82 22.32 -23.86
N THR A 57 -6.06 22.93 -22.71
CA THR A 57 -6.43 24.34 -22.55
C THR A 57 -5.22 25.23 -22.29
N GLY A 58 -4.05 24.65 -22.01
CA GLY A 58 -2.83 25.36 -21.59
C GLY A 58 -2.77 25.60 -20.08
N ARG A 59 -3.77 25.18 -19.32
CA ARG A 59 -3.83 25.31 -17.85
C ARG A 59 -3.33 24.07 -17.11
N GLU A 60 -2.93 23.03 -17.85
CA GLU A 60 -2.49 21.76 -17.29
C GLU A 60 -1.14 21.91 -16.59
N LYS A 61 -0.96 21.20 -15.47
CA LYS A 61 0.24 21.32 -14.63
C LYS A 61 1.12 20.10 -14.78
N GLU A 62 2.43 20.31 -14.81
CA GLU A 62 3.38 19.20 -14.77
C GLU A 62 3.29 18.47 -13.43
N PHE A 63 3.43 17.15 -13.49
CA PHE A 63 3.55 16.33 -12.30
C PHE A 63 5.03 16.10 -12.01
N HIS A 64 5.43 16.34 -10.76
CA HIS A 64 6.76 16.03 -10.27
C HIS A 64 6.66 15.02 -9.15
N PHE A 65 7.53 14.00 -9.17
CA PHE A 65 7.62 13.07 -8.05
C PHE A 65 8.04 13.81 -6.77
N PRO A 66 7.52 13.39 -5.61
CA PRO A 66 7.94 13.97 -4.34
C PRO A 66 9.43 13.71 -4.12
N LYS A 67 10.16 14.74 -3.69
CA LYS A 67 11.59 14.63 -3.36
C LYS A 67 11.83 14.00 -1.98
N GLU A 68 10.82 14.09 -1.12
CA GLU A 68 10.85 13.58 0.24
C GLU A 68 9.52 12.91 0.59
N PHE A 69 9.59 11.85 1.38
CA PHE A 69 8.44 11.12 1.89
C PHE A 69 8.81 10.54 3.25
N CYS A 70 7.92 10.65 4.24
CA CYS A 70 8.15 10.08 5.57
C CYS A 70 9.42 10.66 6.26
N GLY A 71 9.75 11.92 5.97
CA GLY A 71 10.98 12.58 6.44
C GLY A 71 12.28 12.06 5.81
N GLN A 72 12.20 11.17 4.81
CA GLN A 72 13.35 10.61 4.10
C GLN A 72 13.40 11.09 2.64
N LYS A 73 14.60 11.20 2.09
CA LYS A 73 14.77 11.49 0.66
C LYS A 73 14.20 10.35 -0.18
N VAL A 74 13.47 10.71 -1.23
CA VAL A 74 13.04 9.78 -2.27
C VAL A 74 14.12 9.74 -3.34
N VAL A 75 14.57 8.53 -3.64
CA VAL A 75 15.64 8.25 -4.60
C VAL A 75 15.16 7.24 -5.63
N ARG A 76 15.73 7.31 -6.82
CA ARG A 76 15.54 6.33 -7.88
C ARG A 76 16.91 5.85 -8.30
N SER A 77 17.20 4.58 -8.04
CA SER A 77 18.48 3.98 -8.40
C SER A 77 18.63 3.83 -9.90
N ASP A 78 19.85 3.91 -10.40
CA ASP A 78 20.14 3.72 -11.83
C ASP A 78 19.63 2.36 -12.30
N GLY A 79 18.90 2.36 -13.43
CA GLY A 79 18.29 1.16 -13.99
C GLY A 79 16.97 0.73 -13.34
N GLU A 80 16.55 1.33 -12.22
CA GLU A 80 15.24 1.05 -11.64
C GLU A 80 14.15 2.00 -12.16
N ALA A 81 12.94 1.49 -12.34
CA ALA A 81 11.77 2.32 -12.67
C ALA A 81 11.12 2.94 -11.41
N ALA A 82 11.29 2.31 -10.24
CA ALA A 82 10.60 2.68 -9.02
C ALA A 82 11.39 3.74 -8.24
N HIS A 83 10.66 4.74 -7.73
CA HIS A 83 11.17 5.62 -6.69
C HIS A 83 10.97 4.95 -5.33
N LYS A 84 11.99 5.01 -4.47
CA LYS A 84 12.00 4.42 -3.13
C LYS A 84 12.49 5.45 -2.10
N VAL A 85 12.08 5.32 -0.85
CA VAL A 85 12.68 6.08 0.25
C VAL A 85 14.08 5.54 0.53
N SER A 86 15.03 6.43 0.78
CA SER A 86 16.45 6.12 1.01
C SER A 86 16.71 5.31 2.29
N TYR A 87 15.98 5.60 3.37
CA TYR A 87 16.07 4.90 4.66
C TYR A 87 14.70 4.32 5.03
N PRO A 88 14.28 3.22 4.38
CA PRO A 88 12.95 2.64 4.57
C PRO A 88 12.67 2.22 6.02
N GLU A 89 13.68 1.84 6.78
CA GLU A 89 13.59 1.50 8.21
C GLU A 89 13.22 2.69 9.10
N LYS A 90 13.49 3.93 8.66
CA LYS A 90 13.08 5.15 9.36
C LYS A 90 11.67 5.60 8.99
N CYS A 91 11.01 4.91 8.08
CA CYS A 91 9.65 5.25 7.67
C CYS A 91 8.62 4.32 8.29
N GLU A 92 7.78 4.89 9.16
CA GLU A 92 6.69 4.18 9.83
C GLU A 92 5.73 3.50 8.84
N LEU A 93 5.40 4.15 7.72
CA LEU A 93 4.52 3.56 6.70
C LEU A 93 5.15 2.32 6.02
N VAL A 94 6.47 2.32 5.85
CA VAL A 94 7.18 1.15 5.33
C VAL A 94 7.22 0.05 6.40
N ASN A 95 7.41 0.40 7.67
CA ASN A 95 7.35 -0.55 8.78
C ASN A 95 5.96 -1.22 8.87
N ARG A 96 4.88 -0.43 8.86
CA ARG A 96 3.49 -0.92 8.77
C ARG A 96 3.33 -1.91 7.63
N ARG A 97 3.78 -1.54 6.42
CA ARG A 97 3.68 -2.41 5.25
C ARG A 97 4.46 -3.71 5.40
N ARG A 98 5.65 -3.67 6.03
CA ARG A 98 6.44 -4.88 6.35
C ARG A 98 5.69 -5.80 7.30
N LEU A 99 5.07 -5.25 8.36
CA LEU A 99 4.28 -6.02 9.32
C LEU A 99 3.01 -6.61 8.70
N TYR A 100 2.32 -5.87 7.83
CA TYR A 100 1.20 -6.42 7.07
C TYR A 100 1.63 -7.60 6.20
N HIS A 101 2.79 -7.49 5.54
CA HIS A 101 3.31 -8.56 4.72
C HIS A 101 3.73 -9.76 5.57
N PHE A 102 4.37 -9.52 6.71
CA PHE A 102 4.76 -10.55 7.67
C PHE A 102 3.57 -11.38 8.14
N ALA A 103 2.47 -10.74 8.55
CA ALA A 103 1.25 -11.42 8.99
C ALA A 103 0.45 -12.07 7.83
N SER A 104 0.76 -11.74 6.58
CA SER A 104 -0.03 -12.17 5.42
C SER A 104 0.01 -13.68 5.19
N LYS A 105 -1.00 -14.18 4.45
CA LYS A 105 -1.09 -15.57 3.98
C LYS A 105 0.17 -16.08 3.28
N ALA A 106 0.91 -15.20 2.61
CA ALA A 106 2.11 -15.56 1.87
C ALA A 106 3.35 -15.79 2.74
N VAL A 107 3.34 -15.33 4.00
CA VAL A 107 4.51 -15.41 4.89
C VAL A 107 4.18 -16.25 6.12
N PHE A 108 3.63 -15.67 7.20
CA PHE A 108 3.29 -16.42 8.43
C PHE A 108 1.84 -16.91 8.47
N ASN A 109 0.99 -16.48 7.54
CA ASN A 109 -0.42 -16.88 7.46
C ASN A 109 -1.18 -16.73 8.79
N MET A 110 -1.03 -15.57 9.42
CA MET A 110 -1.69 -15.24 10.68
C MET A 110 -3.15 -14.88 10.40
N ASN A 111 -4.00 -15.89 10.29
CA ASN A 111 -5.44 -15.72 10.06
C ASN A 111 -6.05 -14.80 11.11
N GLY A 112 -6.85 -13.83 10.67
CA GLY A 112 -7.44 -12.82 11.53
C GLY A 112 -6.54 -11.61 11.81
N VAL A 113 -5.22 -11.70 11.60
CA VAL A 113 -4.27 -10.59 11.85
C VAL A 113 -4.08 -9.75 10.60
N GLY A 114 -5.08 -8.92 10.31
CA GLY A 114 -5.08 -8.03 9.14
C GLY A 114 -4.47 -6.64 9.40
N PRO A 115 -4.36 -5.78 8.37
CA PRO A 115 -3.80 -4.44 8.49
C PRO A 115 -4.40 -3.60 9.62
N LYS A 116 -5.72 -3.65 9.82
CA LYS A 116 -6.40 -2.91 10.89
C LYS A 116 -5.94 -3.32 12.30
N ILE A 117 -5.61 -4.59 12.51
CA ILE A 117 -5.14 -5.08 13.81
C ILE A 117 -3.68 -4.67 14.00
N ILE A 118 -2.84 -4.84 12.98
CA ILE A 118 -1.46 -4.37 13.01
C ILE A 118 -1.39 -2.86 13.27
N ASP A 119 -2.27 -2.09 12.63
CA ASP A 119 -2.39 -0.64 12.86
C ASP A 119 -2.76 -0.35 14.31
N ALA A 120 -3.78 -0.99 14.86
CA ALA A 120 -4.18 -0.78 16.26
C ALA A 120 -3.06 -1.14 17.25
N LEU A 121 -2.31 -2.21 16.99
CA LEU A 121 -1.18 -2.62 17.82
C LEU A 121 -0.04 -1.60 17.78
N LEU A 122 0.29 -1.07 16.58
CA LEU A 122 1.30 -0.03 16.40
C LEU A 122 0.87 1.30 17.03
N ASP A 123 -0.38 1.73 16.78
CA ASP A 123 -0.94 2.99 17.27
C ASP A 123 -0.98 3.04 18.81
N ASN A 124 -1.10 1.89 19.47
CA ASN A 124 -1.09 1.76 20.92
C ASN A 124 0.28 1.35 21.48
N ASN A 125 1.35 1.37 20.67
CA ASN A 125 2.71 1.00 21.05
C ASN A 125 2.83 -0.42 21.66
N LEU A 126 1.95 -1.34 21.28
CA LEU A 126 1.98 -2.73 21.73
C LEU A 126 3.00 -3.55 20.94
N ILE A 127 3.31 -3.13 19.72
CA ILE A 127 4.36 -3.70 18.89
C ILE A 127 5.16 -2.57 18.23
N SER A 128 6.41 -2.86 17.90
CA SER A 128 7.30 -2.01 17.11
C SER A 128 7.86 -2.78 15.90
N ASP A 129 8.06 -4.08 16.06
CA ASP A 129 8.54 -4.98 15.02
C ASP A 129 7.76 -6.30 14.98
N ALA A 130 8.23 -7.24 14.14
CA ALA A 130 7.57 -8.51 13.91
C ALA A 130 7.74 -9.51 15.07
N ALA A 131 8.81 -9.38 15.87
CA ALA A 131 9.06 -10.27 16.99
C ALA A 131 8.08 -9.98 18.14
N ASP A 132 7.74 -8.71 18.34
CA ASP A 132 6.79 -8.26 19.37
C ASP A 132 5.42 -8.96 19.26
N LEU A 133 4.98 -9.30 18.04
CA LEU A 133 3.74 -10.04 17.80
C LEU A 133 3.67 -11.33 18.62
N PHE A 134 4.80 -12.05 18.75
CA PHE A 134 4.85 -13.35 19.44
C PHE A 134 4.88 -13.24 20.97
N SER A 135 5.07 -12.02 21.49
CA SER A 135 5.08 -11.68 22.91
C SER A 135 3.73 -11.18 23.42
N LEU A 136 2.80 -10.84 22.50
CA LEU A 136 1.45 -10.37 22.84
C LEU A 136 0.67 -11.41 23.64
N LYS A 137 -0.11 -10.92 24.60
CA LYS A 137 -1.06 -11.68 25.42
C LYS A 137 -2.48 -11.21 25.14
N GLU A 138 -3.46 -12.06 25.45
CA GLU A 138 -4.88 -11.73 25.23
C GLU A 138 -5.27 -10.41 25.92
N GLY A 139 -4.76 -10.19 27.14
CA GLY A 139 -5.02 -8.98 27.91
C GLY A 139 -4.51 -7.68 27.26
N ASP A 140 -3.52 -7.75 26.37
CA ASP A 140 -3.00 -6.58 25.64
C ASP A 140 -3.97 -6.12 24.55
N LEU A 141 -4.81 -7.03 24.05
CA LEU A 141 -5.74 -6.76 22.94
C LEU A 141 -7.12 -6.30 23.43
N LEU A 142 -7.52 -6.68 24.65
CA LEU A 142 -8.84 -6.33 25.21
C LEU A 142 -9.11 -4.81 25.30
N PRO A 143 -8.13 -3.93 25.58
CA PRO A 143 -8.35 -2.49 25.58
C PRO A 143 -8.55 -1.88 24.19
N LEU A 144 -8.21 -2.61 23.12
CA LEU A 144 -8.30 -2.10 21.75
C LEU A 144 -9.75 -2.09 21.26
N GLU A 145 -10.11 -1.06 20.50
CA GLU A 145 -11.44 -0.98 19.89
C GLU A 145 -11.70 -2.22 19.02
N ARG A 146 -12.89 -2.81 19.15
CA ARG A 146 -13.38 -3.98 18.37
C ARG A 146 -12.77 -5.33 18.75
N PHE A 147 -12.05 -5.41 19.87
CA PHE A 147 -11.67 -6.69 20.45
C PHE A 147 -12.65 -7.11 21.56
N ALA A 148 -13.29 -8.26 21.36
CA ALA A 148 -13.93 -9.03 22.41
C ALA A 148 -13.02 -10.21 22.81
N GLU A 149 -13.24 -10.81 23.99
CA GLU A 149 -12.43 -11.92 24.52
C GLU A 149 -12.14 -13.00 23.48
N LYS A 150 -13.18 -13.51 22.81
CA LYS A 150 -13.04 -14.54 21.78
C LYS A 150 -12.19 -14.10 20.58
N SER A 151 -12.28 -12.84 20.17
CA SER A 151 -11.49 -12.32 19.06
C SER A 151 -10.01 -12.14 19.44
N ALA A 152 -9.73 -11.72 20.68
CA ALA A 152 -8.37 -11.63 21.20
C ALA A 152 -7.74 -13.02 21.30
N GLN A 153 -8.46 -14.00 21.84
CA GLN A 153 -8.05 -15.41 21.88
C GLN A 153 -7.71 -15.95 20.49
N ASN A 154 -8.57 -15.73 19.50
CA ASN A 154 -8.34 -16.20 18.13
C ASN A 154 -7.08 -15.57 17.51
N VAL A 155 -6.86 -14.27 17.73
CA VAL A 155 -5.67 -13.58 17.22
C VAL A 155 -4.40 -14.12 17.87
N ILE A 156 -4.37 -14.23 19.20
CA ILE A 156 -3.21 -14.76 19.91
C ILE A 156 -2.94 -16.20 19.50
N ALA A 157 -3.97 -17.06 19.45
CA ALA A 157 -3.81 -18.45 19.02
C ALA A 157 -3.23 -18.56 17.60
N SER A 158 -3.72 -17.72 16.67
CA SER A 158 -3.22 -17.64 15.29
C SER A 158 -1.74 -17.25 15.22
N ILE A 159 -1.34 -16.23 16.00
CA ILE A 159 0.06 -15.80 16.09
C ILE A 159 0.93 -16.92 16.67
N GLN A 160 0.51 -17.55 17.77
CA GLN A 160 1.28 -18.62 18.42
C GLN A 160 1.44 -19.85 17.51
N GLN A 161 0.40 -20.22 16.76
CA GLN A 161 0.45 -21.31 15.79
C GLN A 161 1.46 -21.02 14.66
N SER A 162 1.60 -19.75 14.26
CA SER A 162 2.53 -19.34 13.21
C SER A 162 4.00 -19.36 13.62
N LYS A 163 4.34 -19.70 14.88
CA LYS A 163 5.76 -19.89 15.29
C LYS A 163 6.45 -21.02 14.53
N ALA A 164 5.69 -22.03 14.10
CA ALA A 164 6.19 -23.14 13.31
C ALA A 164 5.89 -22.91 11.82
N VAL A 165 6.88 -22.39 11.09
CA VAL A 165 6.82 -22.21 9.63
C VAL A 165 7.98 -22.93 8.96
N ASN A 166 7.77 -23.34 7.71
CA ASN A 166 8.85 -23.89 6.91
C ASN A 166 9.80 -22.76 6.49
N LEU A 167 11.10 -22.98 6.65
CA LEU A 167 12.10 -22.16 5.99
C LEU A 167 12.12 -22.57 4.51
N TYR A 168 11.43 -21.79 3.67
CA TYR A 168 11.51 -21.96 2.22
C TYR A 168 12.94 -21.63 1.78
N LYS A 169 13.61 -22.62 1.16
CA LYS A 169 14.92 -22.44 0.51
C LYS A 169 14.74 -21.94 -0.91
#